data_AF-A0A2S6R388-F1
#
_entry.id   AF-A0A2S6R388-F1
#
_cell.length_a   1.000
_cell.length_b   1.000
_cell.length_c   1.000
_cell.angle_alpha   90.00
_cell.angle_beta   90.00
_cell.angle_gamma   90.00
#
_symmetry.space_group_name_H-M   'P 1'
#
loop_
_entity.id
_entity.type
_entity.pdbx_description
1 polymer ?
#
loop_
_entity_poly.entity_id
_entity_poly.type
_entity_poly.pdbx_seq_one_letter_code
_entity_poly.pdbx_strand_id
1 'polypeptide(L)'
;MNERFGRHNGAAAFGGMAKLRLTRRGFLGAGLAFAAAGTVPRASAAKTAGFGFEAITHGIDGHHHVAPGHDARVLMRWGDGVMAAAPAFDPHRQSAAAQTTQFGYNSDFIGYLPLPWGSDNSRHGLLCVNHEYCIEELMFPGLGAYDKEFSQATRALAEIEMAAIGGAIVEVSRHPGGHWAVVPDSRFARRITTGGR
;
A
#
# COMPACT_ATOMS: atom_id res chain seq x y z
N MET A 1 18.68 39.97 19.19
CA MET A 1 19.46 38.85 19.77
C MET A 1 18.49 37.67 19.88
N ASN A 2 18.23 37.01 18.74
CA ASN A 2 18.85 35.74 18.28
C ASN A 2 18.38 34.56 19.16
N GLU A 3 17.82 33.45 18.68
CA GLU A 3 17.82 32.86 17.34
C GLU A 3 16.73 31.77 17.20
N ARG A 4 16.41 31.51 15.93
CA ARG A 4 15.54 30.48 15.31
C ARG A 4 15.55 29.08 15.97
N PHE A 5 14.36 28.52 16.21
CA PHE A 5 14.14 27.08 16.13
C PHE A 5 13.69 26.70 14.71
N GLY A 6 14.45 25.78 14.11
CA GLY A 6 14.44 25.46 12.69
C GLY A 6 13.24 24.63 12.24
N ARG A 7 12.79 24.95 11.02
CA ARG A 7 12.06 24.03 10.13
C ARG A 7 12.92 22.79 9.90
N HIS A 8 12.45 21.62 10.33
CA HIS A 8 12.99 20.36 9.83
C HIS A 8 12.14 19.87 8.66
N ASN A 9 12.76 19.92 7.48
CA ASN A 9 12.26 19.41 6.21
C ASN A 9 12.12 17.88 6.30
N GLY A 10 10.89 17.37 6.34
CA GLY A 10 10.56 15.93 6.27
C GLY A 10 10.80 15.27 4.89
N ALA A 11 11.40 15.97 3.93
CA ALA A 11 11.60 15.48 2.56
C ALA A 11 12.84 14.60 2.36
N ALA A 12 13.61 14.28 3.41
CA ALA A 12 14.87 13.54 3.29
C ALA A 12 14.80 12.05 3.70
N ALA A 13 13.63 11.53 4.09
CA ALA A 13 13.53 10.17 4.66
C ALA A 13 13.31 9.04 3.63
N PHE A 14 13.04 9.33 2.36
CA PHE A 14 12.78 8.29 1.32
C PHE A 14 13.87 8.19 0.21
N GLY A 15 14.96 8.97 0.29
CA GLY A 15 15.99 9.03 -0.77
C GLY A 15 17.30 8.26 -0.51
N GLY A 16 17.43 7.51 0.58
CA GLY A 16 18.73 7.14 1.15
C GLY A 16 19.32 5.76 0.83
N MET A 17 18.78 4.98 -0.12
CA MET A 17 19.22 3.59 -0.36
C MET A 17 19.66 3.31 -1.81
N ALA A 18 20.45 4.20 -2.40
CA ALA A 18 21.27 3.89 -3.57
C ALA A 18 22.74 3.83 -3.15
N LYS A 19 23.25 2.62 -2.84
CA LYS A 19 24.69 2.40 -2.61
C LYS A 19 25.45 2.58 -3.93
N LEU A 20 25.97 3.78 -4.17
CA LEU A 20 26.94 4.01 -5.25
C LEU A 20 28.33 3.56 -4.75
N ARG A 21 28.82 2.41 -5.26
CA ARG A 21 30.23 2.03 -5.13
C ARG A 21 31.07 2.88 -6.10
N LEU A 22 31.40 4.10 -5.70
CA LEU A 22 32.47 4.88 -6.33
C LEU A 22 33.79 4.53 -5.62
N THR A 23 34.63 3.70 -6.23
CA THR A 23 35.96 3.42 -5.68
C THR A 23 36.91 4.58 -6.05
N ARG A 24 37.71 5.02 -5.08
CA ARG A 24 38.70 6.11 -5.15
C ARG A 24 39.85 5.94 -6.17
N ARG A 25 39.77 4.96 -7.09
CA ARG A 25 40.83 4.66 -8.07
C ARG A 25 40.59 5.23 -9.47
N GLY A 26 39.47 5.93 -9.70
CA GLY A 26 39.13 6.48 -11.03
C GLY A 26 39.52 7.95 -11.28
N PHE A 27 40.06 8.68 -10.29
CA PHE A 27 40.18 10.15 -10.36
C PHE A 27 41.60 10.68 -10.66
N LEU A 28 42.55 9.82 -11.07
CA LEU A 28 43.96 10.19 -11.28
C LEU A 28 44.51 9.69 -12.63
N GLY A 29 43.69 9.71 -13.70
CA GLY A 29 44.06 9.12 -14.99
C GLY A 29 43.99 10.02 -16.23
N ALA A 30 43.68 11.31 -16.11
CA ALA A 30 43.53 12.16 -17.30
C ALA A 30 44.18 13.53 -17.12
N GLY A 31 45.51 13.53 -17.08
CA GLY A 31 46.33 14.70 -17.39
C GLY A 31 47.10 14.45 -18.69
N LEU A 32 46.90 15.34 -19.66
CA LEU A 32 47.73 15.64 -20.85
C LEU A 32 47.79 14.60 -22.01
N ALA A 33 47.23 14.98 -23.17
CA ALA A 33 47.97 15.21 -24.43
C ALA A 33 47.21 14.83 -25.73
N PHE A 34 47.12 15.84 -26.62
CA PHE A 34 47.13 15.82 -28.09
C PHE A 34 45.98 15.24 -28.93
N ALA A 35 45.61 16.07 -29.92
CA ALA A 35 44.66 15.84 -30.99
C ALA A 35 45.11 14.74 -31.97
N ALA A 36 44.21 13.83 -32.31
CA ALA A 36 44.18 13.11 -33.58
C ALA A 36 42.75 12.64 -33.84
N ALA A 37 42.28 12.85 -35.08
CA ALA A 37 41.00 12.37 -35.57
C ALA A 37 40.91 10.85 -35.41
N GLY A 38 39.87 10.38 -34.72
CA GLY A 38 39.58 8.97 -34.55
C GLY A 38 38.14 8.84 -34.09
N THR A 39 37.35 8.07 -34.83
CA THR A 39 35.94 7.78 -34.53
C THR A 39 35.74 7.50 -33.05
N VAL A 40 34.99 8.36 -32.36
CA VAL A 40 34.53 8.08 -31.00
C VAL A 40 33.69 6.82 -31.11
N PRO A 41 34.07 5.68 -30.50
CA PRO A 41 33.17 4.55 -30.46
C PRO A 41 31.92 5.05 -29.73
N ARG A 42 30.79 5.09 -30.44
CA ARG A 42 29.50 5.34 -29.83
C ARG A 42 29.38 4.30 -28.73
N ALA A 43 29.53 4.71 -27.48
CA ALA A 43 29.32 3.84 -26.35
C ALA A 43 27.95 3.22 -26.60
N SER A 44 27.93 1.91 -26.86
CA SER A 44 26.69 1.16 -26.89
C SER A 44 26.07 1.46 -25.56
N ALA A 45 24.94 2.18 -25.57
CA ALA A 45 24.21 2.48 -24.36
C ALA A 45 23.96 1.13 -23.71
N ALA A 46 24.70 0.83 -22.64
CA ALA A 46 24.49 -0.36 -21.86
C ALA A 46 22.99 -0.35 -21.58
N LYS A 47 22.27 -1.38 -22.05
CA LYS A 47 20.88 -1.59 -21.67
C LYS A 47 20.88 -1.49 -20.15
N THR A 48 20.43 -0.37 -19.60
CA THR A 48 20.02 -0.32 -18.21
C THR A 48 19.10 -1.52 -18.08
N ALA A 49 19.35 -2.38 -17.08
CA ALA A 49 18.52 -3.54 -16.83
C ALA A 49 17.09 -3.03 -16.59
N GLY A 50 16.33 -2.92 -17.68
CA GLY A 50 15.01 -2.34 -17.69
C GLY A 50 14.06 -3.32 -17.05
N PHE A 51 12.94 -2.79 -16.57
CA PHE A 51 11.84 -3.64 -16.13
C PHE A 51 11.45 -4.61 -17.25
N GLY A 52 11.27 -5.89 -16.91
CA GLY A 52 11.03 -6.98 -17.88
C GLY A 52 9.61 -7.05 -18.44
N PHE A 53 8.86 -5.94 -18.42
CA PHE A 53 7.47 -5.88 -18.87
C PHE A 53 7.24 -4.68 -19.79
N GLU A 54 6.28 -4.82 -20.70
CA GLU A 54 5.83 -3.74 -21.58
C GLU A 54 5.01 -2.71 -20.78
N ALA A 55 5.35 -1.43 -20.92
CA ALA A 55 4.62 -0.35 -20.24
C ALA A 55 3.18 -0.23 -20.78
N ILE A 56 2.22 -0.07 -19.88
CA ILE A 56 0.82 0.15 -20.25
C ILE A 56 0.57 1.58 -20.74
N THR A 57 -0.47 1.75 -21.55
CA THR A 57 -0.93 3.08 -21.98
C THR A 57 -1.67 3.78 -20.84
N HIS A 58 -1.44 5.08 -20.69
CA HIS A 58 -2.15 5.88 -19.69
C HIS A 58 -3.63 6.07 -20.09
N GLY A 59 -4.55 5.92 -19.12
CA GLY A 59 -5.98 6.06 -19.35
C GLY A 59 -6.77 6.08 -18.04
N ILE A 60 -8.05 6.45 -18.13
CA ILE A 60 -9.01 6.45 -17.01
C ILE A 60 -10.27 5.75 -17.50
N ASP A 61 -10.54 4.57 -16.95
CA ASP A 61 -11.78 3.81 -17.16
C ASP A 61 -12.09 2.94 -15.93
N GLY A 62 -13.12 2.10 -16.02
CA GLY A 62 -13.55 1.21 -14.93
C GLY A 62 -12.75 -0.08 -14.77
N HIS A 63 -11.62 -0.24 -15.48
CA HIS A 63 -10.83 -1.47 -15.49
C HIS A 63 -9.45 -1.28 -14.83
N HIS A 64 -8.99 -2.33 -14.16
CA HIS A 64 -7.62 -2.39 -13.66
C HIS A 64 -6.73 -2.96 -14.77
N HIS A 65 -5.95 -2.10 -15.42
CA HIS A 65 -5.05 -2.50 -16.49
C HIS A 65 -3.69 -2.95 -15.92
N VAL A 66 -3.21 -4.10 -16.39
CA VAL A 66 -1.87 -4.63 -16.07
C VAL A 66 -1.09 -4.93 -17.35
N ALA A 67 0.23 -5.02 -17.25
CA ALA A 67 1.08 -5.36 -18.38
C ALA A 67 0.78 -6.78 -18.91
N PRO A 68 0.99 -7.06 -20.21
CA PRO A 68 0.82 -8.41 -20.76
C PRO A 68 1.55 -9.49 -19.94
N GLY A 69 0.89 -10.64 -19.75
CA GLY A 69 1.42 -11.74 -18.94
C GLY A 69 1.27 -11.58 -17.41
N HIS A 70 0.64 -10.50 -16.94
CA HIS A 70 0.32 -10.27 -15.52
C HIS A 70 -1.19 -10.41 -15.27
N ASP A 71 -1.54 -10.58 -13.99
CA ASP A 71 -2.93 -10.68 -13.52
C ASP A 71 -3.07 -9.87 -12.22
N ALA A 72 -4.25 -9.31 -12.00
CA ALA A 72 -4.61 -8.58 -10.79
C ALA A 72 -5.88 -9.21 -10.20
N ARG A 73 -5.83 -9.57 -8.91
CA ARG A 73 -6.95 -10.18 -8.20
C ARG A 73 -7.22 -9.44 -6.91
N VAL A 74 -8.50 -9.28 -6.61
CA VAL A 74 -8.94 -8.78 -5.32
C VAL A 74 -8.64 -9.83 -4.26
N LEU A 75 -7.82 -9.48 -3.28
CA LEU A 75 -7.52 -10.31 -2.13
C LEU A 75 -8.56 -10.13 -1.01
N MET A 76 -8.88 -8.87 -0.68
CA MET A 76 -9.92 -8.47 0.27
C MET A 76 -10.54 -7.15 -0.15
N ARG A 77 -11.80 -6.93 0.24
CA ARG A 77 -12.60 -5.72 0.04
C ARG A 77 -12.99 -5.14 1.40
N TRP A 78 -13.35 -3.86 1.43
CA TRP A 78 -14.06 -3.29 2.59
C TRP A 78 -15.27 -4.16 2.94
N GLY A 79 -15.42 -4.46 4.23
CA GLY A 79 -16.52 -5.28 4.73
C GLY A 79 -16.25 -6.79 4.76
N ASP A 80 -15.24 -7.28 4.03
CA ASP A 80 -14.89 -8.71 4.07
C ASP A 80 -14.55 -9.15 5.51
N GLY A 81 -14.94 -10.35 5.90
CA GLY A 81 -14.67 -10.84 7.26
C GLY A 81 -13.17 -10.97 7.53
N VAL A 82 -12.70 -10.30 8.59
CA VAL A 82 -11.33 -10.50 9.10
C VAL A 82 -11.35 -11.55 10.20
N MET A 83 -12.29 -11.43 11.14
CA MET A 83 -12.43 -12.36 12.26
C MET A 83 -13.46 -13.45 11.93
N ALA A 84 -13.30 -14.66 12.50
CA ALA A 84 -14.13 -15.83 12.19
C ALA A 84 -15.65 -15.61 12.30
N ALA A 85 -16.09 -14.79 13.26
CA ALA A 85 -17.50 -14.48 13.50
C ALA A 85 -17.98 -13.18 12.82
N ALA A 86 -17.20 -12.63 11.89
CA ALA A 86 -17.58 -11.41 11.18
C ALA A 86 -18.85 -11.66 10.34
N PRO A 87 -19.90 -10.84 10.49
CA PRO A 87 -21.09 -10.98 9.67
C PRO A 87 -20.77 -10.65 8.20
N ALA A 88 -21.60 -11.17 7.28
CA ALA A 88 -21.54 -10.77 5.89
C ALA A 88 -21.75 -9.25 5.78
N PHE A 89 -20.99 -8.62 4.88
CA PHE A 89 -21.11 -7.19 4.65
C PHE A 89 -22.42 -6.83 3.96
N ASP A 90 -23.14 -5.86 4.52
CA ASP A 90 -24.34 -5.28 3.94
C ASP A 90 -24.25 -3.74 4.04
N PRO A 91 -24.02 -3.03 2.92
CA PRO A 91 -23.89 -1.57 2.93
C PRO A 91 -25.19 -0.87 3.35
N HIS A 92 -26.34 -1.52 3.28
CA HIS A 92 -27.63 -0.97 3.72
C HIS A 92 -27.94 -1.24 5.19
N ARG A 93 -27.17 -2.12 5.86
CA ARG A 93 -27.41 -2.54 7.26
C ARG A 93 -26.12 -2.59 8.08
N GLN A 94 -25.30 -1.56 7.93
CA GLN A 94 -24.05 -1.43 8.66
C GLN A 94 -24.27 -1.21 10.16
N SER A 95 -23.29 -1.64 10.96
CA SER A 95 -23.20 -1.30 12.37
C SER A 95 -21.73 -1.23 12.80
N ALA A 96 -21.42 -0.39 13.79
CA ALA A 96 -20.07 -0.31 14.33
C ALA A 96 -19.59 -1.67 14.85
N ALA A 97 -20.47 -2.41 15.54
CA ALA A 97 -20.18 -3.75 16.05
C ALA A 97 -19.75 -4.72 14.93
N ALA A 98 -20.50 -4.79 13.82
CA ALA A 98 -20.11 -5.59 12.66
C ALA A 98 -18.77 -5.12 12.08
N GLN A 99 -18.64 -3.80 11.88
CA GLN A 99 -17.47 -3.20 11.25
C GLN A 99 -16.19 -3.46 12.04
N THR A 100 -16.21 -3.58 13.38
CA THR A 100 -15.04 -3.94 14.20
C THR A 100 -14.49 -5.35 13.94
N THR A 101 -15.17 -6.18 13.16
CA THR A 101 -14.73 -7.55 12.83
C THR A 101 -14.46 -7.75 11.34
N GLN A 102 -14.82 -6.77 10.52
CA GLN A 102 -14.70 -6.76 9.06
C GLN A 102 -13.47 -5.95 8.61
N PHE A 103 -13.02 -6.10 7.37
CA PHE A 103 -11.94 -5.31 6.80
C PHE A 103 -12.37 -3.84 6.70
N GLY A 104 -11.46 -2.93 7.03
CA GLY A 104 -11.78 -1.50 7.10
C GLY A 104 -11.89 -0.83 5.73
N TYR A 105 -12.28 0.45 5.75
CA TYR A 105 -12.47 1.26 4.55
C TYR A 105 -11.17 1.97 4.15
N ASN A 106 -11.01 2.28 2.85
CA ASN A 106 -9.83 2.95 2.29
C ASN A 106 -8.50 2.41 2.81
N SER A 107 -8.21 1.17 2.39
CA SER A 107 -6.89 0.57 2.62
C SER A 107 -5.81 1.38 1.93
N ASP A 108 -4.68 1.57 2.59
CA ASP A 108 -3.53 2.31 2.05
C ASP A 108 -2.22 1.51 2.28
N PHE A 109 -1.36 1.92 3.22
CA PHE A 109 -0.16 1.18 3.60
C PHE A 109 -0.43 -0.29 3.97
N ILE A 110 0.45 -1.14 3.44
CA ILE A 110 0.49 -2.58 3.71
C ILE A 110 1.91 -3.02 4.09
N GLY A 111 2.03 -3.72 5.20
CA GLY A 111 3.25 -4.41 5.62
C GLY A 111 3.10 -5.92 5.54
N TYR A 112 4.14 -6.63 5.08
CA TYR A 112 4.20 -8.10 5.07
C TYR A 112 5.14 -8.61 6.17
N LEU A 113 4.66 -9.53 7.00
CA LEU A 113 5.44 -10.19 8.04
C LEU A 113 5.47 -11.69 7.77
N PRO A 114 6.63 -12.29 7.43
CA PRO A 114 6.72 -13.69 7.06
C PRO A 114 6.37 -14.61 8.23
N LEU A 115 5.72 -15.73 7.92
CA LEU A 115 5.48 -16.84 8.85
C LEU A 115 6.29 -18.08 8.42
N PRO A 116 6.96 -18.78 9.35
CA PRO A 116 7.11 -18.44 10.76
C PRO A 116 7.90 -17.13 10.98
N TRP A 117 7.63 -16.46 12.09
CA TRP A 117 8.25 -15.16 12.41
C TRP A 117 9.77 -15.21 12.33
N GLY A 118 10.38 -14.22 11.67
CA GLY A 118 11.82 -14.12 11.48
C GLY A 118 12.37 -14.98 10.34
N SER A 119 11.53 -15.73 9.62
CA SER A 119 11.93 -16.40 8.38
C SER A 119 12.01 -15.43 7.20
N ASP A 120 12.55 -15.92 6.08
CA ASP A 120 12.55 -15.26 4.78
C ASP A 120 11.38 -15.74 3.88
N ASN A 121 10.35 -16.35 4.48
CA ASN A 121 9.24 -16.94 3.75
C ASN A 121 8.42 -15.88 3.01
N SER A 122 8.52 -15.87 1.68
CA SER A 122 7.79 -14.98 0.78
C SER A 122 6.44 -15.53 0.29
N ARG A 123 5.98 -16.64 0.89
CA ARG A 123 4.82 -17.43 0.42
C ARG A 123 3.69 -17.54 1.43
N HIS A 124 3.96 -17.23 2.69
CA HIS A 124 3.02 -17.35 3.80
C HIS A 124 3.42 -16.35 4.89
N GLY A 125 2.48 -15.52 5.31
CA GLY A 125 2.75 -14.42 6.21
C GLY A 125 1.49 -13.69 6.66
N LEU A 126 1.69 -12.61 7.41
CA LEU A 126 0.65 -11.68 7.81
C LEU A 126 0.74 -10.42 6.95
N LEU A 127 -0.40 -9.93 6.48
CA LEU A 127 -0.55 -8.56 6.01
C LEU A 127 -1.07 -7.69 7.14
N CYS A 128 -0.35 -6.61 7.42
CA CYS A 128 -0.79 -5.53 8.29
C CYS A 128 -1.20 -4.35 7.41
N VAL A 129 -2.50 -4.12 7.30
CA VAL A 129 -3.08 -3.11 6.39
C VAL A 129 -3.65 -1.98 7.23
N ASN A 130 -3.31 -0.72 6.90
CA ASN A 130 -3.96 0.44 7.50
C ASN A 130 -5.31 0.74 6.80
N HIS A 131 -6.16 1.49 7.47
CA HIS A 131 -7.41 2.02 6.95
C HIS A 131 -7.45 3.50 7.31
N GLU A 132 -7.24 4.38 6.34
CA GLU A 132 -6.78 5.75 6.60
C GLU A 132 -7.92 6.73 6.92
N TYR A 133 -9.00 6.72 6.13
CA TYR A 133 -10.11 7.67 6.26
C TYR A 133 -11.41 7.09 5.70
N CYS A 134 -12.53 7.74 5.99
CA CYS A 134 -13.86 7.38 5.47
C CYS A 134 -14.29 8.36 4.37
N ILE A 135 -15.13 7.87 3.45
CA ILE A 135 -15.85 8.70 2.49
C ILE A 135 -17.34 8.40 2.69
N GLU A 136 -18.00 9.24 3.48
CA GLU A 136 -19.38 9.03 3.93
C GLU A 136 -20.36 8.82 2.77
N GLU A 137 -20.20 9.58 1.69
CA GLU A 137 -21.05 9.51 0.49
C GLU A 137 -21.05 8.13 -0.18
N LEU A 138 -19.93 7.41 -0.07
CA LEU A 138 -19.74 6.08 -0.64
C LEU A 138 -20.02 4.98 0.39
N MET A 139 -19.86 5.29 1.67
CA MET A 139 -20.11 4.33 2.73
C MET A 139 -21.60 4.20 3.03
N PHE A 140 -22.37 5.28 3.02
CA PHE A 140 -23.72 5.29 3.57
C PHE A 140 -24.78 5.60 2.49
N PRO A 141 -25.57 4.60 2.08
CA PRO A 141 -26.64 4.81 1.11
C PRO A 141 -27.62 5.89 1.57
N GLY A 142 -27.86 6.88 0.73
CA GLY A 142 -28.85 7.94 0.95
C GLY A 142 -28.31 9.25 1.54
N LEU A 143 -27.05 9.31 1.97
CA LEU A 143 -26.43 10.53 2.50
C LEU A 143 -26.24 11.62 1.41
N GLY A 144 -26.03 11.19 0.16
CA GLY A 144 -25.83 12.10 -0.97
C GLY A 144 -24.38 12.56 -1.09
N ALA A 145 -24.16 13.76 -1.65
CA ALA A 145 -22.83 14.36 -1.79
C ALA A 145 -22.29 14.86 -0.43
N TYR A 146 -20.97 15.14 -0.38
CA TYR A 146 -20.29 15.61 0.83
C TYR A 146 -21.02 16.78 1.51
N ASP A 147 -21.42 16.58 2.76
CA ASP A 147 -22.12 17.57 3.57
C ASP A 147 -21.15 18.32 4.49
N LYS A 148 -20.76 19.53 4.08
CA LYS A 148 -19.84 20.39 4.84
C LYS A 148 -20.38 20.86 6.18
N GLU A 149 -21.69 20.88 6.35
CA GLU A 149 -22.35 21.34 7.57
C GLU A 149 -22.60 20.19 8.55
N PHE A 150 -22.28 18.95 8.16
CA PHE A 150 -22.52 17.74 8.95
C PHE A 150 -23.99 17.63 9.41
N SER A 151 -24.92 18.15 8.63
CA SER A 151 -26.35 18.23 8.96
C SER A 151 -27.03 16.87 9.08
N GLN A 152 -26.46 15.86 8.41
CA GLN A 152 -26.91 14.46 8.47
C GLN A 152 -26.03 13.58 9.37
N ALA A 153 -24.98 14.14 10.00
CA ALA A 153 -24.10 13.37 10.86
C ALA A 153 -24.86 12.87 12.09
N THR A 154 -24.69 11.58 12.39
CA THR A 154 -25.24 10.97 13.60
C THR A 154 -24.15 10.24 14.33
N ARG A 155 -24.34 10.05 15.65
CA ARG A 155 -23.44 9.24 16.46
C ARG A 155 -23.25 7.83 15.87
N ALA A 156 -24.30 7.22 15.35
CA ALA A 156 -24.23 5.88 14.77
C ALA A 156 -23.33 5.82 13.53
N LEU A 157 -23.39 6.84 12.66
CA LEU A 157 -22.52 6.95 11.49
C LEU A 157 -21.06 7.13 11.94
N ALA A 158 -20.80 8.07 12.85
CA ALA A 158 -19.47 8.30 13.40
C ALA A 158 -18.88 7.05 14.06
N GLU A 159 -19.68 6.25 14.77
CA GLU A 159 -19.24 4.99 15.37
C GLU A 159 -18.88 3.94 14.30
N ILE A 160 -19.60 3.89 13.18
CA ILE A 160 -19.24 3.01 12.04
C ILE A 160 -17.91 3.46 11.43
N GLU A 161 -17.72 4.76 11.22
CA GLU A 161 -16.48 5.31 10.66
C GLU A 161 -15.27 5.04 11.56
N MET A 162 -15.40 5.28 12.87
CA MET A 162 -14.36 4.94 13.86
C MET A 162 -14.02 3.44 13.87
N ALA A 163 -14.99 2.58 13.59
CA ALA A 163 -14.78 1.14 13.46
C ALA A 163 -14.16 0.74 12.11
N ALA A 164 -14.34 1.56 11.06
CA ALA A 164 -13.79 1.33 9.73
C ALA A 164 -12.31 1.75 9.62
N ILE A 165 -11.90 2.79 10.35
CA ILE A 165 -10.53 3.33 10.38
C ILE A 165 -9.64 2.56 11.36
N GLY A 166 -8.34 2.47 11.07
CA GLY A 166 -7.32 1.86 11.93
C GLY A 166 -6.45 0.86 11.19
N GLY A 167 -6.47 -0.42 11.59
CA GLY A 167 -5.70 -1.46 10.93
C GLY A 167 -6.34 -2.85 10.97
N ALA A 168 -5.93 -3.70 10.02
CA ALA A 168 -6.28 -5.10 9.94
C ALA A 168 -5.00 -5.96 9.86
N ILE A 169 -4.98 -7.05 10.62
CA ILE A 169 -3.99 -8.11 10.52
C ILE A 169 -4.70 -9.31 9.91
N VAL A 170 -4.22 -9.77 8.75
CA VAL A 170 -4.79 -10.91 8.02
C VAL A 170 -3.69 -11.88 7.62
N GLU A 171 -3.90 -13.17 7.85
CA GLU A 171 -2.95 -14.20 7.42
C GLU A 171 -3.21 -14.55 5.96
N VAL A 172 -2.13 -14.66 5.18
CA VAL A 172 -2.19 -14.92 3.75
C VAL A 172 -1.19 -15.99 3.34
N SER A 173 -1.57 -16.81 2.37
CA SER A 173 -0.71 -17.83 1.78
C SER A 173 -0.84 -17.85 0.27
N ARG A 174 0.26 -18.09 -0.44
CA ARG A 174 0.27 -18.22 -1.89
C ARG A 174 0.10 -19.67 -2.28
N HIS A 175 -1.05 -19.99 -2.85
CA HIS A 175 -1.41 -21.31 -3.35
C HIS A 175 -0.41 -21.83 -4.40
N PRO A 176 -0.37 -23.16 -4.64
CA PRO A 176 0.45 -23.76 -5.69
C PRO A 176 0.17 -23.20 -7.08
N GLY A 177 -1.09 -22.83 -7.36
CA GLY A 177 -1.51 -22.16 -8.61
C GLY A 177 -1.06 -20.69 -8.73
N GLY A 178 -0.26 -20.21 -7.77
CA GLY A 178 0.40 -18.90 -7.86
C GLY A 178 -0.41 -17.69 -7.45
N HIS A 179 -1.65 -17.87 -6.99
CA HIS A 179 -2.46 -16.79 -6.43
C HIS A 179 -2.38 -16.76 -4.90
N TRP A 180 -2.52 -15.58 -4.33
CA TRP A 180 -2.64 -15.38 -2.89
C TRP A 180 -4.08 -15.56 -2.45
N ALA A 181 -4.27 -16.06 -1.23
CA ALA A 181 -5.55 -16.08 -0.55
C ALA A 181 -5.38 -15.79 0.94
N VAL A 182 -6.46 -15.35 1.56
CA VAL A 182 -6.59 -15.22 3.02
C VAL A 182 -6.71 -16.62 3.62
N VAL A 183 -5.99 -16.87 4.71
CA VAL A 183 -6.15 -18.08 5.52
C VAL A 183 -7.36 -17.88 6.44
N PRO A 184 -8.43 -18.68 6.30
CA PRO A 184 -9.63 -18.54 7.12
C PRO A 184 -9.34 -18.87 8.59
N ASP A 185 -10.12 -18.30 9.49
CA ASP A 185 -10.09 -18.57 10.94
C ASP A 185 -8.69 -18.43 11.58
N SER A 186 -7.86 -17.55 11.01
CA SER A 186 -6.51 -17.33 11.52
C SER A 186 -6.55 -16.81 12.96
N ARG A 187 -5.79 -17.46 13.85
CA ARG A 187 -5.55 -16.98 15.22
C ARG A 187 -4.85 -15.63 15.30
N PHE A 188 -4.26 -15.17 14.20
CA PHE A 188 -3.62 -13.86 14.11
C PHE A 188 -4.58 -12.77 13.63
N ALA A 189 -5.74 -13.15 13.08
CA ALA A 189 -6.67 -12.21 12.51
C ALA A 189 -7.16 -11.19 13.55
N ARG A 190 -7.03 -9.91 13.22
CA ARG A 190 -7.36 -8.83 14.16
C ARG A 190 -7.77 -7.56 13.44
N ARG A 191 -8.78 -6.89 13.99
CA ARG A 191 -9.05 -5.47 13.74
C ARG A 191 -8.57 -4.62 14.91
N ILE A 192 -7.98 -3.49 14.57
CA ILE A 192 -7.56 -2.44 15.48
C ILE A 192 -8.27 -1.19 15.00
N THR A 193 -9.17 -0.65 15.82
CA THR A 193 -10.04 0.47 15.44
C THR A 193 -9.73 1.70 16.27
N THR A 194 -10.16 2.88 15.82
CA THR A 194 -9.98 4.14 16.57
C THR A 194 -11.05 4.32 17.65
N GLY A 195 -12.19 3.64 17.53
CA GLY A 195 -13.24 3.58 18.55
C GLY A 195 -12.79 2.79 19.80
N GLY A 196 -13.10 3.33 20.98
CA GLY A 196 -12.86 2.66 22.27
C GLY A 196 -13.70 1.38 22.40
N ARG A 197 -13.16 0.39 23.13
CA ARG A 197 -13.89 -0.83 23.51
C ARG A 197 -14.87 -0.57 24.64
#